data_AF-M2UDN6-F1
#
_entry.id   AF-M2UDN6-F1
#
_cell.length_a   1.000
_cell.length_b   1.000
_cell.length_c   1.000
_cell.angle_alpha   90.00
_cell.angle_beta   90.00
_cell.angle_gamma   90.00
#
_symmetry.space_group_name_H-M   'P 1'
#
loop_
_entity.id
_entity.type
_entity.pdbx_description
1 polymer ?
#
loop_
_entity_poly.entity_id
_entity_poly.type
_entity_poly.pdbx_seq_one_letter_code
_entity_poly.pdbx_strand_id
1 'polypeptide(L)'
;MEMESQKIEELGALLDRLHVLIGEVDKPNIIRDALDTEQLDTLRTIYEICVECEELEEGDLLPLKKTKKRKRGLKSQLGGPGDPWKRITNLEILPALPVFVTTHLKKYPADTEAENFLRALSLASNCGQYSSADDLGNAFMARYKWTQQVERRDEKIHIFQLFNDLFWFDMMQLLRPHGTGRVGAMMRVELDRFLTPLDFDKMGLQKHEVMANVGDWSIRGAKIHKLCVRYGPGVILVLHKQLSRSFLEGRFTASGPYYNGAINRLDSLGLNTYINNSGAELLAISIRNLLIKPFQEAQS
;
A
#
# COMPACT_ATOMS: atom_id res chain seq x y z
N MET A 1 8.64 1.12 38.17
CA MET A 1 8.60 2.59 38.29
C MET A 1 9.96 3.21 38.57
N GLU A 2 10.61 3.07 39.75
CA GLU A 2 11.95 3.69 39.95
C GLU A 2 13.02 3.15 38.97
N MET A 3 13.02 1.84 38.72
CA MET A 3 13.92 1.17 37.77
C MET A 3 13.67 1.56 36.30
N GLU A 4 12.48 2.07 35.96
CA GLU A 4 12.16 2.54 34.60
C GLU A 4 12.61 3.98 34.39
N SER A 5 12.50 4.82 35.42
CA SER A 5 12.96 6.21 35.37
C SER A 5 14.49 6.29 35.18
N GLN A 6 15.24 5.44 35.89
CA GLN A 6 16.69 5.39 35.77
C GLN A 6 17.15 4.93 34.36
N LYS A 7 16.49 3.92 33.79
CA LYS A 7 16.79 3.43 32.43
C LYS A 7 16.46 4.45 31.34
N ILE A 8 15.43 5.26 31.53
CA ILE A 8 15.07 6.36 30.60
C ILE A 8 16.12 7.46 30.62
N GLU A 9 16.64 7.80 31.81
CA GLU A 9 17.69 8.81 31.97
C GLU A 9 19.03 8.34 31.37
N GLU A 10 19.38 7.08 31.59
CA GLU A 10 20.55 6.43 30.98
C GLU A 10 20.45 6.38 29.45
N LEU A 11 19.27 6.07 28.90
CA LEU A 11 19.02 6.11 27.46
C LEU A 11 19.14 7.53 26.89
N GLY A 12 18.62 8.54 27.58
CA GLY A 12 18.74 9.95 27.19
C GLY A 12 20.20 10.37 27.06
N ALA A 13 21.01 10.06 28.07
CA ALA A 13 22.45 10.37 28.06
C ALA A 13 23.21 9.64 26.94
N LEU A 14 22.80 8.41 26.60
CA LEU A 14 23.42 7.60 25.55
C LEU A 14 23.07 8.15 24.15
N LEU A 15 21.82 8.57 23.95
CA LEU A 15 21.36 9.20 22.71
C LEU A 15 22.02 10.56 22.46
N ASP A 16 22.20 11.37 23.51
CA ASP A 16 22.89 12.67 23.39
C ASP A 16 24.35 12.48 22.97
N ARG A 17 25.05 11.48 23.51
CA ARG A 17 26.43 11.13 23.10
C ARG A 17 26.49 10.63 21.65
N LEU A 18 25.54 9.79 21.25
CA LEU A 18 25.45 9.33 19.86
C LEU A 18 25.18 10.49 18.90
N HIS A 19 24.37 11.46 19.30
CA HIS A 19 24.07 12.65 18.48
C HIS A 19 25.31 13.51 18.23
N VAL A 20 26.17 13.66 19.26
CA VAL A 20 27.47 14.33 19.13
C VAL A 20 28.41 13.55 18.20
N LEU A 21 28.46 12.23 18.32
CA LEU A 21 29.31 11.37 17.47
C LEU A 21 28.86 11.35 16.00
N ILE A 22 27.56 11.37 15.73
CA ILE A 22 26.98 11.42 14.38
C ILE A 22 27.19 12.81 13.74
N GLY A 23 27.25 13.87 14.56
CA GLY A 23 27.49 15.24 14.11
C GLY A 23 28.91 15.49 13.57
N GLU A 24 29.89 14.63 13.89
CA GLU A 24 31.30 14.91 13.57
C GLU A 24 31.94 14.06 12.46
N VAL A 25 31.41 12.92 11.97
CA VAL A 25 32.15 12.11 10.97
C VAL A 25 31.28 11.28 10.00
N ASP A 26 31.67 11.32 8.72
CA ASP A 26 31.19 10.55 7.57
C ASP A 26 31.61 9.05 7.57
N LYS A 27 31.62 8.37 8.73
CA LYS A 27 32.11 6.96 8.85
C LYS A 27 31.25 6.08 9.77
N PRO A 28 30.55 5.04 9.25
CA PRO A 28 29.62 4.20 10.02
C PRO A 28 30.27 3.24 11.02
N ASN A 29 31.58 2.99 10.94
CA ASN A 29 32.26 2.02 11.83
C ASN A 29 32.59 2.57 13.23
N ILE A 30 32.48 3.88 13.47
CA ILE A 30 32.85 4.51 14.75
C ILE A 30 31.86 4.16 15.87
N ILE A 31 30.58 3.94 15.54
CA ILE A 31 29.53 3.68 16.54
C ILE A 31 29.77 2.37 17.28
N ARG A 32 30.36 1.37 16.63
CA ARG A 32 30.61 0.05 17.23
C ARG A 32 31.82 0.04 18.16
N ASP A 33 32.79 0.93 17.90
CA ASP A 33 34.01 1.07 18.72
C ASP A 33 33.81 2.10 19.86
N ALA A 34 32.80 2.97 19.75
CA ALA A 34 32.50 4.02 20.73
C ALA A 34 31.58 3.57 21.88
N LEU A 35 30.87 2.46 21.70
CA LEU A 35 29.96 1.91 22.72
C LEU A 35 30.61 0.70 23.38
N ASP A 36 30.64 0.71 24.72
CA ASP A 36 31.07 -0.46 25.47
C ASP A 36 29.99 -1.57 25.46
N THR A 37 30.37 -2.76 25.92
CA THR A 37 29.49 -3.94 25.93
C THR A 37 28.23 -3.72 26.78
N GLU A 38 28.34 -2.96 27.87
CA GLU A 38 27.24 -2.65 28.78
C GLU A 38 26.21 -1.71 28.12
N GLN A 39 26.67 -0.73 27.35
CA GLN A 39 25.85 0.18 26.55
C GLN A 39 25.13 -0.53 25.40
N LEU A 40 25.81 -1.46 24.73
CA LEU A 40 25.21 -2.29 23.68
C LEU A 40 24.14 -3.23 24.23
N ASP A 41 24.37 -3.83 25.41
CA ASP A 41 23.38 -4.67 26.08
C ASP A 41 22.18 -3.86 26.60
N THR A 42 22.42 -2.61 27.03
CA THR A 42 21.34 -1.69 27.40
C THR A 42 20.46 -1.34 26.19
N LEU A 43 21.07 -1.00 25.04
CA LEU A 43 20.34 -0.76 23.79
C LEU A 43 19.58 -1.99 23.30
N ARG A 44 20.18 -3.18 23.41
CA ARG A 44 19.50 -4.45 23.08
C ARG A 44 18.31 -4.70 23.99
N THR A 45 18.48 -4.54 25.30
CA THR A 45 17.40 -4.72 26.28
C THR A 45 16.24 -3.77 26.01
N ILE A 46 16.53 -2.51 25.65
CA ILE A 46 15.51 -1.51 25.30
C ILE A 46 14.84 -1.87 23.98
N TYR A 47 15.59 -2.33 22.97
CA TYR A 47 15.02 -2.82 21.72
C TYR A 47 14.07 -3.99 21.96
N GLU A 48 14.46 -4.97 22.78
CA GLU A 48 13.62 -6.13 23.13
C GLU A 48 12.34 -5.71 23.86
N ILE A 49 12.42 -4.79 24.82
CA ILE A 49 11.24 -4.22 25.53
C ILE A 49 10.32 -3.47 24.56
N CYS A 50 10.87 -2.73 23.60
CA CYS A 50 10.10 -2.01 22.59
C CYS A 50 9.48 -2.93 21.54
N VAL A 51 10.14 -4.03 21.17
CA VAL A 51 9.62 -5.03 20.23
C VAL A 51 8.51 -5.86 20.87
N GLU A 52 8.59 -6.16 22.16
CA GLU A 52 7.50 -6.80 22.91
C GLU A 52 6.25 -5.90 23.06
N CYS A 53 6.37 -4.58 22.83
CA CYS A 53 5.23 -3.66 22.79
C CYS A 53 4.51 -3.63 21.42
N GLU A 54 5.05 -4.28 20.40
CA GLU A 54 4.43 -4.44 19.08
C GLU A 54 3.93 -5.88 18.86
N GLU A 55 3.13 -6.43 19.77
CA GLU A 55 2.10 -7.39 19.36
C GLU A 55 1.00 -6.64 18.59
N LEU A 56 1.35 -6.19 17.38
CA LEU A 56 0.38 -5.93 16.33
C LEU A 56 -0.32 -7.26 16.02
N GLU A 57 -1.65 -7.27 16.15
CA GLU A 57 -2.50 -8.43 15.95
C GLU A 57 -2.07 -9.24 14.71
N GLU A 58 -1.55 -10.44 14.97
CA GLU A 58 -1.13 -11.48 14.03
C GLU A 58 -2.34 -12.10 13.26
N GLY A 59 -3.37 -11.30 12.99
CA GLY A 59 -4.62 -11.70 12.36
C GLY A 59 -4.60 -11.70 10.83
N ASP A 60 -3.65 -10.98 10.20
CA ASP A 60 -3.63 -10.74 8.75
C ASP A 60 -2.55 -11.53 7.98
N LEU A 61 -1.72 -12.33 8.67
CA LEU A 61 -0.66 -13.14 8.04
C LEU A 61 -0.90 -14.65 8.04
N LEU A 62 -2.00 -15.13 8.62
CA LEU A 62 -2.33 -16.56 8.56
C LEU A 62 -3.02 -16.91 7.23
N PRO A 63 -2.56 -17.95 6.50
CA PRO A 63 -3.25 -18.43 5.32
C PRO A 63 -4.65 -18.91 5.71
N LEU A 64 -5.67 -18.28 5.11
CA LEU A 64 -7.08 -18.65 5.30
C LEU A 64 -7.28 -20.16 5.08
N LYS A 65 -7.45 -20.92 6.17
CA LYS A 65 -7.84 -22.33 6.13
C LYS A 65 -9.15 -22.43 5.35
N LYS A 66 -9.09 -23.08 4.18
CA LYS A 66 -10.25 -23.32 3.29
C LYS A 66 -11.29 -24.19 3.99
N THR A 67 -12.24 -23.57 4.67
CA THR A 67 -13.43 -24.26 5.20
C THR A 67 -14.41 -24.50 4.05
N LYS A 68 -14.53 -25.76 3.60
CA LYS A 68 -15.57 -26.20 2.66
C LYS A 68 -16.94 -26.00 3.32
N LYS A 69 -17.68 -24.94 2.97
CA LYS A 69 -19.09 -24.78 3.39
C LYS A 69 -20.04 -25.45 2.39
N ARG A 70 -20.86 -26.35 2.95
CA ARG A 70 -22.01 -27.03 2.32
C ARG A 70 -23.03 -26.02 1.79
N LYS A 71 -23.54 -26.30 0.58
CA LYS A 71 -24.70 -25.62 -0.04
C LYS A 71 -25.98 -25.87 0.77
N ARG A 72 -26.70 -24.80 1.13
CA ARG A 72 -28.17 -24.80 1.25
C ARG A 72 -28.69 -23.45 0.80
N GLY A 73 -29.66 -23.48 -0.11
CA GLY A 73 -30.20 -22.31 -0.79
C GLY A 73 -30.97 -21.39 0.16
N LEU A 74 -30.33 -20.31 0.58
CA LEU A 74 -31.03 -19.07 0.93
C LEU A 74 -30.90 -18.15 -0.28
N LYS A 75 -32.01 -17.53 -0.71
CA LYS A 75 -31.97 -16.41 -1.66
C LYS A 75 -30.99 -15.39 -1.11
N SER A 76 -29.86 -15.22 -1.78
CA SER A 76 -28.84 -14.27 -1.39
C SER A 76 -29.42 -12.86 -1.49
N GLN A 77 -29.73 -12.25 -0.34
CA GLN A 77 -30.11 -10.85 -0.30
C GLN A 77 -28.84 -10.03 -0.57
N LEU A 78 -28.80 -9.30 -1.69
CA LEU A 78 -27.74 -8.34 -2.00
C LEU A 78 -27.64 -7.33 -0.84
N GLY A 79 -26.42 -7.00 -0.44
CA GLY A 79 -26.14 -6.10 0.69
C GLY A 79 -26.20 -6.73 2.09
N GLY A 80 -26.58 -8.01 2.21
CA GLY A 80 -26.61 -8.72 3.49
C GLY A 80 -25.22 -9.09 4.05
N PRO A 81 -25.12 -9.61 5.29
CA PRO A 81 -23.84 -9.96 5.93
C PRO A 81 -22.98 -10.96 5.16
N GLY A 82 -23.62 -11.81 4.34
CA GLY A 82 -22.98 -12.81 3.48
C GLY A 82 -22.64 -12.32 2.07
N ASP A 83 -22.97 -11.07 1.73
CA ASP A 83 -22.61 -10.49 0.42
C ASP A 83 -21.11 -10.15 0.40
N PRO A 84 -20.30 -10.80 -0.46
CA PRO A 84 -18.88 -10.47 -0.57
C PRO A 84 -18.64 -9.03 -1.02
N TRP A 85 -19.58 -8.44 -1.76
CA TRP A 85 -19.56 -7.07 -2.28
C TRP A 85 -20.30 -6.06 -1.40
N LYS A 86 -20.66 -6.42 -0.15
CA LYS A 86 -21.46 -5.56 0.73
C LYS A 86 -20.94 -4.13 0.88
N ARG A 87 -19.61 -3.94 0.86
CA ARG A 87 -18.96 -2.62 0.96
C ARG A 87 -19.27 -1.71 -0.22
N ILE A 88 -19.62 -2.28 -1.38
CA ILE A 88 -19.98 -1.58 -2.61
C ILE A 88 -21.50 -1.54 -2.77
N THR A 89 -22.20 -2.66 -2.56
CA THR A 89 -23.67 -2.69 -2.71
C THR A 89 -24.38 -1.79 -1.71
N ASN A 90 -23.78 -1.53 -0.54
CA ASN A 90 -24.36 -0.68 0.50
C ASN A 90 -23.84 0.77 0.45
N LEU A 91 -23.06 1.16 -0.58
CA LEU A 91 -22.69 2.56 -0.75
C LEU A 91 -23.93 3.40 -0.99
N GLU A 92 -24.20 4.41 -0.17
CA GLU A 92 -25.28 5.37 -0.39
C GLU A 92 -24.89 6.43 -1.42
N ILE A 93 -23.63 6.88 -1.35
CA ILE A 93 -22.99 7.84 -2.25
C ILE A 93 -21.61 7.31 -2.67
N LEU A 94 -21.08 7.84 -3.77
CA LEU A 94 -19.70 7.55 -4.16
C LEU A 94 -18.72 8.13 -3.13
N PRO A 95 -17.63 7.41 -2.80
CA PRO A 95 -16.54 7.98 -2.02
C PRO A 95 -15.95 9.19 -2.75
N ALA A 96 -15.66 10.25 -1.99
CA ALA A 96 -14.90 11.37 -2.54
C ALA A 96 -13.46 10.92 -2.87
N LEU A 97 -12.87 11.51 -3.90
CA LEU A 97 -11.44 11.36 -4.16
C LEU A 97 -10.61 11.78 -2.94
N PRO A 98 -9.51 11.08 -2.63
CA PRO A 98 -8.59 11.50 -1.57
C PRO A 98 -8.12 12.93 -1.74
N VAL A 99 -7.89 13.62 -0.62
CA VAL A 99 -7.46 15.02 -0.62
C VAL A 99 -6.16 15.21 -1.40
N PHE A 100 -5.22 14.27 -1.32
CA PHE A 100 -3.97 14.37 -2.07
C PHE A 100 -4.15 14.20 -3.59
N VAL A 101 -5.13 13.39 -4.03
CA VAL A 101 -5.49 13.24 -5.44
C VAL A 101 -6.11 14.54 -5.96
N THR A 102 -7.11 15.07 -5.25
CA THR A 102 -7.75 16.34 -5.65
C THR A 102 -6.78 17.52 -5.62
N THR A 103 -5.85 17.55 -4.65
CA THR A 103 -4.78 18.57 -4.59
C THR A 103 -3.84 18.46 -5.78
N HIS A 104 -3.44 17.24 -6.16
CA HIS A 104 -2.63 17.00 -7.34
C HIS A 104 -3.35 17.46 -8.61
N LEU A 105 -4.60 17.05 -8.81
CA LEU A 105 -5.40 17.41 -10.00
C LEU A 105 -5.66 18.91 -10.12
N LYS A 106 -5.83 19.62 -8.99
CA LYS A 106 -5.93 21.09 -8.99
C LYS A 106 -4.62 21.77 -9.39
N LYS A 107 -3.49 21.22 -8.95
CA LYS A 107 -2.16 21.77 -9.23
C LYS A 107 -1.70 21.44 -10.65
N TYR A 108 -2.07 20.26 -11.16
CA TYR A 108 -1.66 19.70 -12.44
C TYR A 108 -2.89 19.23 -13.23
N PRO A 109 -3.65 20.18 -13.80
CA PRO A 109 -4.87 19.87 -14.56
C PRO A 109 -4.59 19.23 -15.92
N ALA A 110 -3.38 19.38 -16.44
CA ALA A 110 -2.88 18.61 -17.56
C ALA A 110 -2.12 17.38 -17.03
N ASP A 111 -2.45 16.23 -17.61
CA ASP A 111 -2.02 14.85 -17.35
C ASP A 111 -0.49 14.60 -17.28
N THR A 112 0.33 15.65 -17.31
CA THR A 112 1.77 15.62 -17.57
C THR A 112 2.64 15.33 -16.35
N GLU A 113 2.07 15.07 -15.17
CA GLU A 113 2.86 14.92 -13.94
C GLU A 113 2.51 13.68 -13.09
N ALA A 114 2.12 12.58 -13.72
CA ALA A 114 1.98 11.28 -13.03
C ALA A 114 3.26 10.89 -12.26
N GLU A 115 4.45 11.25 -12.75
CA GLU A 115 5.70 11.09 -12.02
C GLU A 115 5.71 11.82 -10.68
N ASN A 116 5.24 13.07 -10.63
CA ASN A 116 5.22 13.85 -9.40
C ASN A 116 4.13 13.34 -8.43
N PHE A 117 3.06 12.76 -8.96
CA PHE A 117 2.10 12.03 -8.14
C PHE A 117 2.77 10.86 -7.41
N LEU A 118 3.57 10.06 -8.13
CA LEU A 118 4.29 8.90 -7.59
C LEU A 118 5.42 9.29 -6.61
N ARG A 119 6.13 10.40 -6.84
CA ARG A 119 7.27 10.83 -6.01
C ARG A 119 6.89 11.38 -4.62
N ALA A 120 5.66 11.85 -4.40
CA ALA A 120 5.31 12.62 -3.20
C ALA A 120 5.03 11.76 -1.93
N LEU A 121 6.01 10.97 -1.47
CA LEU A 121 5.87 10.08 -0.29
C LEU A 121 6.58 10.56 0.98
N SER A 122 7.10 11.79 1.03
CA SER A 122 7.80 12.28 2.23
C SER A 122 6.84 12.50 3.42
N LEU A 123 7.18 11.90 4.57
CA LEU A 123 6.62 12.29 5.86
C LEU A 123 7.42 13.48 6.39
N ALA A 124 6.74 14.53 6.84
CA ALA A 124 7.36 15.62 7.56
C ALA A 124 7.08 15.41 9.06
N SER A 125 8.06 14.87 9.79
CA SER A 125 7.95 14.75 11.25
C SER A 125 8.35 16.06 11.92
N ASN A 126 7.36 16.73 12.52
CA ASN A 126 7.57 17.87 13.42
C ASN A 126 7.18 17.51 14.86
N CYS A 127 7.20 16.23 15.23
CA CYS A 127 7.03 15.80 16.62
C CYS A 127 8.32 16.14 17.39
N GLY A 128 8.47 17.41 17.77
CA GLY A 128 9.60 17.90 18.58
C GLY A 128 9.55 17.40 20.03
N GLN A 129 10.56 17.77 20.81
CA GLN A 129 10.58 17.55 22.26
C GLN A 129 9.71 18.63 22.93
N TYR A 130 8.57 18.24 23.48
CA TYR A 130 7.70 19.13 24.27
C TYR A 130 7.98 18.86 25.75
N SER A 131 8.67 19.78 26.42
CA SER A 131 9.20 19.58 27.78
C SER A 131 8.44 20.35 28.87
N SER A 132 7.47 21.20 28.52
CA SER A 132 6.68 21.97 29.48
C SER A 132 5.20 21.55 29.52
N ALA A 133 4.56 21.68 30.69
CA ALA A 133 3.12 21.45 30.85
C ALA A 133 2.28 22.45 30.04
N ASP A 134 2.82 23.66 29.78
CA ASP A 134 2.19 24.69 28.96
C ASP A 134 2.21 24.35 27.45
N ASP A 135 3.02 23.36 27.03
CA ASP A 135 3.11 22.88 25.65
C ASP A 135 2.21 21.67 25.34
N LEU A 136 1.39 21.21 26.29
CA LEU A 136 0.55 20.02 26.11
C LEU A 136 -0.40 20.14 24.90
N GLY A 137 -0.98 21.33 24.69
CA GLY A 137 -1.83 21.60 23.53
C GLY A 137 -1.07 21.54 22.20
N ASN A 138 0.16 22.05 22.18
CA ASN A 138 1.03 22.00 21.01
C ASN A 138 1.49 20.57 20.70
N ALA A 139 1.84 19.81 21.73
CA ALA A 139 2.20 18.40 21.64
C ALA A 139 1.06 17.54 21.08
N PHE A 140 -0.16 17.72 21.61
CA PHE A 140 -1.35 17.04 21.10
C PHE A 140 -1.61 17.38 19.64
N MET A 141 -1.57 18.67 19.28
CA MET A 141 -1.81 19.10 17.90
C MET A 141 -0.74 18.56 16.94
N ALA A 142 0.53 18.50 17.35
CA ALA A 142 1.59 17.91 16.56
C ALA A 142 1.42 16.40 16.38
N ARG A 143 1.06 15.66 17.43
CA ARG A 143 0.79 14.23 17.36
C ARG A 143 -0.45 13.90 16.52
N TYR A 144 -1.51 14.70 16.65
CA TYR A 144 -2.71 14.57 15.82
C TYR A 144 -2.37 14.83 14.35
N LYS A 145 -1.63 15.90 14.04
CA LYS A 145 -1.14 16.18 12.68
C LYS A 145 -0.29 15.05 12.13
N TRP A 146 0.60 14.48 12.94
CA TRP A 146 1.42 13.34 12.55
C TRP A 146 0.57 12.10 12.26
N THR A 147 -0.40 11.78 13.11
CA THR A 147 -1.33 10.65 12.90
C THR A 147 -2.09 10.81 11.59
N GLN A 148 -2.59 12.01 11.32
CA GLN A 148 -3.23 12.35 10.03
C GLN A 148 -2.28 12.22 8.83
N GLN A 149 -0.98 12.51 8.99
CA GLN A 149 0.00 12.30 7.92
C GLN A 149 0.26 10.81 7.67
N VAL A 150 0.35 10.00 8.73
CA VAL A 150 0.49 8.54 8.62
C VAL A 150 -0.71 7.94 7.90
N GLU A 151 -1.94 8.27 8.32
CA GLU A 151 -3.16 7.79 7.66
C GLU A 151 -3.20 8.14 6.16
N ARG A 152 -2.81 9.37 5.79
CA ARG A 152 -2.74 9.80 4.39
C ARG A 152 -1.65 9.06 3.61
N ARG A 153 -0.50 8.77 4.25
CA ARG A 153 0.57 7.99 3.65
C ARG A 153 0.08 6.57 3.40
N ASP A 154 -0.60 5.94 4.35
CA ASP A 154 -1.13 4.59 4.22
C ASP A 154 -2.18 4.50 3.11
N GLU A 155 -3.08 5.48 3.03
CA GLU A 155 -4.06 5.59 1.94
C GLU A 155 -3.37 5.71 0.57
N LYS A 156 -2.32 6.52 0.49
CA LYS A 156 -1.52 6.70 -0.72
C LYS A 156 -0.74 5.44 -1.12
N ILE A 157 -0.09 4.78 -0.16
CA ILE A 157 0.60 3.50 -0.34
C ILE A 157 -0.40 2.46 -0.85
N HIS A 158 -1.61 2.43 -0.29
CA HIS A 158 -2.63 1.49 -0.72
C HIS A 158 -3.03 1.72 -2.20
N ILE A 159 -3.26 2.97 -2.61
CA ILE A 159 -3.52 3.30 -4.03
C ILE A 159 -2.36 2.84 -4.91
N PHE A 160 -1.11 3.09 -4.50
CA PHE A 160 0.07 2.64 -5.26
C PHE A 160 0.16 1.12 -5.34
N GLN A 161 -0.18 0.41 -4.28
CA GLN A 161 -0.21 -1.04 -4.28
C GLN A 161 -1.27 -1.57 -5.26
N LEU A 162 -2.42 -0.91 -5.41
CA LEU A 162 -3.44 -1.30 -6.39
C LEU A 162 -2.96 -1.09 -7.83
N PHE A 163 -2.26 0.02 -8.10
CA PHE A 163 -1.61 0.22 -9.40
C PHE A 163 -0.46 -0.77 -9.64
N ASN A 164 0.30 -1.13 -8.61
CA ASN A 164 1.36 -2.14 -8.69
C ASN A 164 0.78 -3.54 -9.00
N ASP A 165 -0.30 -3.94 -8.31
CA ASP A 165 -1.02 -5.18 -8.60
C ASP A 165 -1.49 -5.19 -10.07
N LEU A 166 -2.09 -4.09 -10.55
CA LEU A 166 -2.52 -3.93 -11.95
C LEU A 166 -1.32 -4.00 -12.92
N PHE A 167 -0.21 -3.35 -12.60
CA PHE A 167 1.03 -3.39 -13.38
C PHE A 167 1.53 -4.83 -13.55
N TRP A 168 1.57 -5.64 -12.49
CA TRP A 168 1.99 -7.04 -12.60
C TRP A 168 1.03 -7.86 -13.46
N PHE A 169 -0.26 -7.55 -13.47
CA PHE A 169 -1.17 -8.16 -14.43
C PHE A 169 -0.87 -7.73 -15.87
N ASP A 170 -0.62 -6.45 -16.11
CA ASP A 170 -0.28 -5.92 -17.43
C ASP A 170 1.04 -6.51 -17.95
N MET A 171 2.05 -6.66 -17.09
CA MET A 171 3.29 -7.38 -17.39
C MET A 171 3.03 -8.82 -17.82
N MET A 172 2.11 -9.51 -17.13
CA MET A 172 1.74 -10.87 -17.51
C MET A 172 0.98 -10.90 -18.85
N GLN A 173 0.16 -9.89 -19.15
CA GLN A 173 -0.50 -9.75 -20.46
C GLN A 173 0.50 -9.45 -21.57
N LEU A 174 1.55 -8.68 -21.28
CA LEU A 174 2.62 -8.39 -22.23
C LEU A 174 3.33 -9.68 -22.66
N LEU A 175 3.67 -10.53 -21.70
CA LEU A 175 4.28 -11.83 -21.97
C LEU A 175 3.29 -12.84 -22.59
N ARG A 176 2.02 -12.80 -22.18
CA ARG A 176 0.94 -13.69 -22.66
C ARG A 176 -0.39 -12.93 -22.80
N PRO A 177 -0.71 -12.40 -24.01
CA PRO A 177 -1.87 -11.52 -24.24
C PRO A 177 -3.27 -12.11 -23.96
N HIS A 178 -3.35 -13.42 -23.75
CA HIS A 178 -4.59 -14.12 -23.42
C HIS A 178 -4.52 -14.83 -22.05
N GLY A 179 -3.54 -14.43 -21.23
CA GLY A 179 -3.35 -14.96 -19.89
C GLY A 179 -4.51 -14.59 -18.96
N THR A 180 -4.77 -15.43 -17.96
CA THR A 180 -5.80 -15.16 -16.93
C THR A 180 -5.25 -14.39 -15.72
N GLY A 181 -3.98 -13.96 -15.78
CA GLY A 181 -3.22 -13.45 -14.63
C GLY A 181 -2.65 -14.55 -13.71
N ARG A 182 -2.95 -15.83 -13.97
CA ARG A 182 -2.33 -16.94 -13.23
C ARG A 182 -0.91 -17.19 -13.73
N VAL A 183 0.05 -17.10 -12.81
CA VAL A 183 1.47 -17.29 -13.11
C VAL A 183 1.88 -18.75 -12.82
N GLY A 184 1.84 -19.59 -13.86
CA GLY A 184 2.34 -20.96 -13.82
C GLY A 184 3.86 -21.06 -13.97
N ALA A 185 4.44 -22.26 -13.84
CA ALA A 185 5.88 -22.48 -13.88
C ALA A 185 6.55 -21.91 -15.16
N MET A 186 5.98 -22.20 -16.34
CA MET A 186 6.51 -21.66 -17.61
C MET A 186 6.47 -20.13 -17.67
N MET A 187 5.41 -19.52 -17.13
CA MET A 187 5.29 -18.05 -17.09
C MET A 187 6.31 -17.43 -16.13
N ARG A 188 6.65 -18.11 -15.04
CA ARG A 188 7.75 -17.69 -14.16
C ARG A 188 9.10 -17.75 -14.87
N VAL A 189 9.36 -18.80 -15.66
CA VAL A 189 10.60 -18.89 -16.46
C VAL A 189 10.68 -17.78 -17.51
N GLU A 190 9.57 -17.49 -18.20
CA GLU A 190 9.50 -16.38 -19.17
C GLU A 190 9.75 -15.03 -18.51
N LEU A 191 9.09 -14.76 -17.37
CA LEU A 191 9.30 -13.54 -16.60
C LEU A 191 10.72 -13.44 -16.08
N ASP A 192 11.28 -14.53 -15.53
CA ASP A 192 12.65 -14.56 -15.00
C ASP A 192 13.67 -14.21 -16.09
N ARG A 193 13.49 -14.77 -17.29
CA ARG A 193 14.29 -14.44 -18.48
C ARG A 193 14.12 -12.98 -18.88
N PHE A 194 12.89 -12.47 -18.92
CA PHE A 194 12.61 -11.08 -19.26
C PHE A 194 13.23 -10.09 -18.28
N LEU A 195 13.26 -10.42 -16.99
CA LEU A 195 13.87 -9.60 -15.94
C LEU A 195 15.38 -9.82 -15.78
N THR A 196 15.99 -10.79 -16.46
CA THR A 196 17.42 -11.12 -16.32
C THR A 196 18.36 -9.94 -16.63
N PRO A 197 18.07 -9.04 -17.59
CA PRO A 197 18.92 -7.88 -17.85
C PRO A 197 18.95 -6.84 -16.71
N LEU A 198 18.05 -6.95 -15.72
CA LEU A 198 17.97 -6.01 -14.62
C LEU A 198 18.97 -6.36 -13.52
N ASP A 199 19.71 -5.35 -13.06
CA ASP A 199 20.64 -5.46 -11.92
C ASP A 199 19.88 -5.24 -10.59
N PHE A 200 19.25 -6.30 -10.10
CA PHE A 200 18.43 -6.27 -8.87
C PHE A 200 19.25 -5.85 -7.64
N ASP A 201 20.50 -6.28 -7.55
CA ASP A 201 21.38 -5.99 -6.41
C ASP A 201 21.70 -4.50 -6.33
N LYS A 202 22.01 -3.85 -7.46
CA LYS A 202 22.20 -2.38 -7.50
C LYS A 202 20.95 -1.60 -7.15
N MET A 203 19.77 -2.17 -7.37
CA MET A 203 18.49 -1.55 -7.00
C MET A 203 18.08 -1.84 -5.55
N GLY A 204 18.87 -2.63 -4.80
CA GLY A 204 18.52 -3.04 -3.44
C GLY A 204 17.29 -3.95 -3.39
N LEU A 205 17.02 -4.69 -4.46
CA LEU A 205 15.86 -5.57 -4.58
C LEU A 205 16.29 -7.04 -4.64
N GLN A 206 15.47 -7.92 -4.08
CA GLN A 206 15.71 -9.36 -4.14
C GLN A 206 14.83 -9.98 -5.23
N LYS A 207 15.45 -10.42 -6.35
CA LYS A 207 14.72 -11.02 -7.49
C LYS A 207 13.82 -12.18 -7.05
N HIS A 208 14.29 -13.02 -6.12
CA HIS A 208 13.52 -14.18 -5.67
C HIS A 208 12.23 -13.80 -4.92
N GLU A 209 12.22 -12.69 -4.17
CA GLU A 209 11.01 -12.18 -3.50
C GLU A 209 9.98 -11.70 -4.53
N VAL A 210 10.43 -10.98 -5.57
CA VAL A 210 9.56 -10.57 -6.68
C VAL A 210 8.94 -11.80 -7.34
N MET A 211 9.76 -12.81 -7.63
CA MET A 211 9.30 -14.06 -8.24
C MET A 211 8.38 -14.87 -7.33
N ALA A 212 8.56 -14.82 -6.01
CA ALA A 212 7.67 -15.49 -5.06
C ALA A 212 6.27 -14.86 -5.07
N ASN A 213 6.19 -13.53 -5.12
CA ASN A 213 4.96 -12.76 -4.94
C ASN A 213 4.19 -12.45 -6.23
N VAL A 214 4.83 -12.50 -7.41
CA VAL A 214 4.22 -12.08 -8.68
C VAL A 214 2.91 -12.82 -9.02
N GLY A 215 2.77 -14.07 -8.58
CA GLY A 215 1.53 -14.84 -8.76
C GLY A 215 0.35 -14.17 -8.08
N ASP A 216 0.52 -13.72 -6.84
CA ASP A 216 -0.54 -13.09 -6.06
C ASP A 216 -0.82 -11.67 -6.54
N TRP A 217 0.24 -10.89 -6.85
CA TRP A 217 0.11 -9.57 -7.46
C TRP A 217 -0.69 -9.62 -8.76
N SER A 218 -0.34 -10.53 -9.67
CA SER A 218 -1.02 -10.66 -10.96
C SER A 218 -2.47 -11.12 -10.84
N ILE A 219 -2.78 -12.02 -9.88
CA ILE A 219 -4.17 -12.44 -9.63
C ILE A 219 -5.02 -11.28 -9.10
N ARG A 220 -4.50 -10.46 -8.18
CA ARG A 220 -5.20 -9.27 -7.70
C ARG A 220 -5.34 -8.23 -8.81
N GLY A 221 -4.29 -8.00 -9.58
CA GLY A 221 -4.30 -7.16 -10.77
C GLY A 221 -5.36 -7.58 -11.78
N ALA A 222 -5.52 -8.88 -12.05
CA ALA A 222 -6.55 -9.39 -12.95
C ALA A 222 -7.98 -9.05 -12.49
N LYS A 223 -8.20 -9.00 -11.17
CA LYS A 223 -9.50 -8.63 -10.58
C LYS A 223 -9.74 -7.12 -10.68
N ILE A 224 -8.72 -6.32 -10.39
CA ILE A 224 -8.75 -4.86 -10.56
C ILE A 224 -9.02 -4.52 -12.04
N HIS A 225 -8.30 -5.18 -12.96
CA HIS A 225 -8.45 -5.00 -14.40
C HIS A 225 -9.90 -5.18 -14.87
N LYS A 226 -10.65 -6.13 -14.29
CA LYS A 226 -12.09 -6.29 -14.64
C LYS A 226 -12.94 -5.07 -14.31
N LEU A 227 -12.62 -4.33 -13.25
CA LEU A 227 -13.27 -3.05 -12.96
C LEU A 227 -12.76 -1.98 -13.93
N CYS A 228 -11.46 -1.95 -14.21
CA CYS A 228 -10.88 -0.99 -15.16
C CYS A 228 -11.42 -1.14 -16.59
N VAL A 229 -11.73 -2.36 -17.04
CA VAL A 229 -12.37 -2.59 -18.35
C VAL A 229 -13.74 -1.91 -18.44
N ARG A 230 -14.47 -1.77 -17.33
CA ARG A 230 -15.80 -1.17 -17.31
C ARG A 230 -15.78 0.33 -17.06
N TYR A 231 -14.94 0.78 -16.13
CA TYR A 231 -14.97 2.16 -15.61
C TYR A 231 -13.70 2.95 -15.89
N GLY A 232 -12.69 2.34 -16.52
CA GLY A 232 -11.36 2.91 -16.63
C GLY A 232 -10.51 2.75 -15.35
N PRO A 233 -9.17 2.92 -15.41
CA PRO A 233 -8.30 2.85 -14.24
C PRO A 233 -8.60 3.90 -13.16
N GLY A 234 -9.33 4.97 -13.48
CA GLY A 234 -9.78 5.97 -12.50
C GLY A 234 -10.60 5.37 -11.34
N VAL A 235 -11.20 4.19 -11.56
CA VAL A 235 -11.91 3.44 -10.51
C VAL A 235 -11.04 3.11 -9.30
N ILE A 236 -9.72 2.95 -9.49
CA ILE A 236 -8.77 2.70 -8.40
C ILE A 236 -8.76 3.89 -7.44
N LEU A 237 -8.70 5.11 -7.96
CA LEU A 237 -8.63 6.33 -7.16
C LEU A 237 -9.90 6.55 -6.34
N VAL A 238 -11.06 6.18 -6.89
CA VAL A 238 -12.36 6.35 -6.21
C VAL A 238 -12.65 5.22 -5.23
N LEU A 239 -12.41 3.96 -5.61
CA LEU A 239 -12.83 2.78 -4.83
C LEU A 239 -11.71 2.14 -4.00
N HIS A 240 -10.52 2.73 -3.89
CA HIS A 240 -9.38 2.12 -3.19
C HIS A 240 -9.75 1.55 -1.80
N LYS A 241 -10.50 2.27 -0.96
CA LYS A 241 -10.93 1.77 0.38
C LYS A 241 -11.80 0.52 0.33
N GLN A 242 -12.53 0.31 -0.75
CA GLN A 242 -13.36 -0.88 -0.96
C GLN A 242 -12.54 -2.04 -1.56
N LEU A 243 -11.39 -1.77 -2.17
CA LEU A 243 -10.50 -2.73 -2.82
C LEU A 243 -9.40 -3.25 -1.88
N SER A 244 -9.76 -3.64 -0.65
CA SER A 244 -8.78 -4.18 0.30
C SER A 244 -8.16 -5.49 -0.21
N ARG A 245 -6.95 -5.82 0.26
CA ARG A 245 -6.26 -7.09 -0.05
C ARG A 245 -7.15 -8.30 0.25
N SER A 246 -7.76 -8.34 1.44
CA SER A 246 -8.68 -9.40 1.86
C SER A 246 -9.92 -9.53 0.96
N PHE A 247 -10.44 -8.42 0.43
CA PHE A 247 -11.51 -8.43 -0.54
C PHE A 247 -11.03 -9.00 -1.88
N LEU A 248 -9.91 -8.49 -2.40
CA LEU A 248 -9.33 -8.93 -3.67
C LEU A 248 -8.87 -10.39 -3.63
N GLU A 249 -8.42 -10.93 -2.51
CA GLU A 249 -7.96 -12.32 -2.43
C GLU A 249 -9.13 -13.30 -2.24
N GLY A 250 -10.00 -13.04 -1.25
CA GLY A 250 -10.96 -14.02 -0.78
C GLY A 250 -12.42 -13.79 -1.17
N ARG A 251 -12.82 -12.56 -1.52
CA ARG A 251 -14.24 -12.19 -1.66
C ARG A 251 -14.64 -11.72 -3.05
N PHE A 252 -13.71 -11.12 -3.79
CA PHE A 252 -13.97 -10.62 -5.13
C PHE A 252 -14.43 -11.77 -6.04
N THR A 253 -15.69 -11.70 -6.44
CA THR A 253 -16.28 -12.57 -7.45
C THR A 253 -16.44 -11.75 -8.72
N ALA A 254 -15.90 -12.26 -9.82
CA ALA A 254 -15.82 -11.54 -11.07
C ALA A 254 -17.02 -11.76 -12.01
N SER A 255 -18.06 -12.41 -11.50
CA SER A 255 -19.30 -12.75 -12.20
C SER A 255 -20.35 -13.19 -11.18
N GLY A 256 -21.59 -13.34 -11.64
CA GLY A 256 -22.71 -13.82 -10.84
C GLY A 256 -23.52 -12.70 -10.17
N PRO A 257 -24.54 -13.06 -9.38
CA PRO A 257 -25.55 -12.11 -8.90
C PRO A 257 -24.97 -11.02 -8.01
N TYR A 258 -24.01 -11.34 -7.13
CA TYR A 258 -23.36 -10.36 -6.25
C TYR A 258 -22.53 -9.32 -7.03
N TYR A 259 -21.74 -9.79 -8.00
CA TYR A 259 -20.98 -8.92 -8.89
C TYR A 259 -21.93 -8.00 -9.68
N ASN A 260 -22.96 -8.58 -10.31
CA ASN A 260 -23.93 -7.80 -11.08
C ASN A 260 -24.65 -6.77 -10.21
N GLY A 261 -25.02 -7.13 -8.98
CA GLY A 261 -25.62 -6.21 -8.01
C GLY A 261 -24.69 -5.05 -7.65
N ALA A 262 -23.41 -5.33 -7.41
CA ALA A 262 -22.41 -4.31 -7.13
C ALA A 262 -22.20 -3.36 -8.32
N ILE A 263 -22.10 -3.91 -9.53
CA ILE A 263 -21.96 -3.13 -10.76
C ILE A 263 -23.19 -2.26 -11.00
N ASN A 264 -24.41 -2.81 -10.88
CA ASN A 264 -25.64 -2.04 -11.00
C ASN A 264 -25.70 -0.91 -9.96
N ARG A 265 -25.20 -1.15 -8.73
CA ARG A 265 -25.12 -0.12 -7.71
C ARG A 265 -24.16 1.00 -8.11
N LEU A 266 -22.94 0.69 -8.54
CA LEU A 266 -21.95 1.67 -8.99
C LEU A 266 -22.46 2.48 -10.20
N ASP A 267 -23.14 1.83 -11.14
CA ASP A 267 -23.78 2.49 -12.28
C ASP A 267 -24.89 3.44 -11.83
N SER A 268 -25.76 3.01 -10.90
CA SER A 268 -26.82 3.85 -10.34
C SER A 268 -26.29 5.08 -9.59
N LEU A 269 -25.10 4.97 -9.01
CA LEU A 269 -24.40 6.06 -8.34
C LEU A 269 -23.66 6.98 -9.31
N GLY A 270 -23.64 6.66 -10.61
CA GLY A 270 -22.99 7.48 -11.63
C GLY A 270 -21.46 7.41 -11.60
N LEU A 271 -20.87 6.28 -11.18
CA LEU A 271 -19.41 6.13 -11.02
C LEU A 271 -18.63 6.54 -12.28
N ASN A 272 -19.07 6.09 -13.46
CA ASN A 272 -18.40 6.40 -14.72
C ASN A 272 -18.38 7.92 -14.98
N THR A 273 -19.53 8.59 -14.83
CA THR A 273 -19.62 10.05 -14.97
C THR A 273 -18.75 10.77 -13.93
N TYR A 274 -18.73 10.30 -12.68
CA TYR A 274 -17.91 10.90 -11.63
C TYR A 274 -16.41 10.82 -11.96
N ILE A 275 -15.92 9.64 -12.35
CA ILE A 275 -14.51 9.41 -12.72
C ILE A 275 -14.07 10.32 -13.88
N ASN A 276 -14.91 10.44 -14.91
CA ASN A 276 -14.61 11.26 -16.09
C ASN A 276 -14.60 12.75 -15.76
N ASN A 277 -15.54 13.21 -14.94
CA ASN A 277 -15.66 14.63 -14.60
C ASN A 277 -14.63 15.09 -13.57
N SER A 278 -14.06 14.17 -12.79
CA SER A 278 -13.11 14.52 -11.73
C SER A 278 -11.66 14.61 -12.20
N GLY A 279 -11.35 14.21 -13.44
CA GLY A 279 -9.97 14.07 -13.94
C GLY A 279 -9.23 12.85 -13.39
N ALA A 280 -9.92 11.96 -12.64
CA ALA A 280 -9.31 10.76 -12.07
C ALA A 280 -8.90 9.76 -13.15
N GLU A 281 -9.67 9.67 -14.23
CA GLU A 281 -9.39 8.75 -15.32
C GLU A 281 -8.07 9.07 -16.00
N LEU A 282 -7.87 10.33 -16.41
CA LEU A 282 -6.65 10.77 -17.10
C LEU A 282 -5.41 10.49 -16.25
N LEU A 283 -5.42 10.94 -14.99
CA LEU A 283 -4.32 10.68 -14.06
C LEU A 283 -4.03 9.17 -13.92
N ALA A 284 -5.06 8.35 -13.78
CA ALA A 284 -4.91 6.91 -13.62
C ALA A 284 -4.38 6.23 -14.90
N ILE A 285 -4.80 6.68 -16.08
CA ILE A 285 -4.25 6.24 -17.37
C ILE A 285 -2.76 6.60 -17.43
N SER A 286 -2.39 7.83 -17.09
CA SER A 286 -0.98 8.26 -17.14
C SER A 286 -0.11 7.52 -16.15
N ILE A 287 -0.58 7.25 -14.92
CA ILE A 287 0.12 6.39 -13.97
C ILE A 287 0.34 5.00 -14.58
N ARG A 288 -0.72 4.37 -15.09
CA ARG A 288 -0.63 3.01 -15.66
C ARG A 288 0.33 2.96 -16.85
N ASN A 289 0.25 3.93 -17.76
CA ASN A 289 1.11 4.04 -18.92
C ASN A 289 2.57 4.25 -18.50
N LEU A 290 2.83 5.14 -17.55
CA LEU A 290 4.18 5.39 -17.03
C LEU A 290 4.82 4.11 -16.45
N LEU A 291 4.04 3.29 -15.75
CA LEU A 291 4.52 2.04 -15.15
C LEU A 291 4.87 0.97 -16.20
N ILE A 292 4.03 0.81 -17.25
CA ILE A 292 4.17 -0.32 -18.19
C ILE A 292 4.99 0.01 -19.45
N LYS A 293 5.02 1.29 -19.87
CA LYS A 293 5.63 1.73 -21.13
C LYS A 293 7.07 1.26 -21.34
N PRO A 294 7.99 1.34 -20.34
CA PRO A 294 9.37 0.89 -20.53
C PRO A 294 9.47 -0.59 -20.93
N PHE A 295 8.54 -1.42 -20.46
CA PHE A 295 8.52 -2.85 -20.75
C PHE A 295 7.90 -3.15 -22.11
N GLN A 296 6.88 -2.38 -22.52
CA GLN A 296 6.31 -2.47 -23.87
C GLN A 296 7.35 -2.10 -24.94
N GLU A 297 8.13 -1.06 -24.69
CA GLU A 297 9.23 -0.63 -25.56
C GLU A 297 10.34 -1.69 -25.61
N ALA A 298 10.66 -2.34 -24.49
CA ALA A 298 11.68 -3.39 -24.44
C ALA A 298 11.26 -4.71 -25.12
N GLN A 299 9.97 -4.96 -25.33
CA GLN A 299 9.48 -6.16 -26.02
C GLN A 299 9.42 -5.98 -27.56
N SER A 300 9.33 -4.73 -28.03
CA SER A 300 9.20 -4.37 -29.44
C SER A 300 10.52 -4.52 -30.21
#